data_AF-A0A958JAU4-F1
#
_entry.id   AF-A0A958JAU4-F1
#
_cell.length_a   1.000
_cell.length_b   1.000
_cell.length_c   1.000
_cell.angle_alpha   90.00
_cell.angle_beta   90.00
_cell.angle_gamma   90.00
#
_symmetry.space_group_name_H-M   'P 1'
#
loop_
_entity.id
_entity.type
_entity.pdbx_description
1 polymer ?
#
loop_
_entity_poly.entity_id
_entity_poly.type
_entity_poly.pdbx_seq_one_letter_code
_entity_poly.pdbx_strand_id
1 'polypeptide(L)'
;MPRKNADGKYIIPAGEIGSYTVCPESWRLSSVEKKLSSKAAATKAGVKMHKNWAKTFEEAADLTLHLRVLLYLVAAAILGFIFIF
;
A
#
# COMPACT_ATOMS: atom_id res chain seq x y z
N MET A 1 2.61 -16.70 2.46
CA MET A 1 1.93 -18.00 2.45
C MET A 1 0.92 -18.00 1.32
N PRO A 2 0.80 -19.12 0.60
CA PRO A 2 -0.25 -19.32 -0.38
C PRO A 2 -1.61 -19.10 0.30
N ARG A 3 -2.43 -18.20 -0.25
CA ARG A 3 -3.81 -17.99 0.22
C ARG A 3 -4.77 -18.58 -0.80
N LYS A 4 -5.87 -19.16 -0.36
CA LYS A 4 -6.93 -19.57 -1.31
C LYS A 4 -7.79 -18.35 -1.67
N ASN A 5 -8.13 -18.22 -2.94
CA ASN A 5 -9.17 -17.30 -3.38
C ASN A 5 -10.58 -17.89 -3.11
N ALA A 6 -11.63 -17.14 -3.39
CA ALA A 6 -13.02 -17.60 -3.23
C ALA A 6 -13.33 -18.86 -4.05
N ASP A 7 -12.64 -19.06 -5.19
CA ASP A 7 -12.78 -20.22 -6.07
C ASP A 7 -11.90 -21.42 -5.66
N GLY A 8 -11.22 -21.35 -4.52
CA GLY A 8 -10.34 -22.41 -4.02
C GLY A 8 -8.95 -22.51 -4.68
N LYS A 9 -8.60 -21.60 -5.59
CA LYS A 9 -7.28 -21.52 -6.24
C LYS A 9 -6.24 -20.90 -5.30
N TYR A 10 -4.99 -21.37 -5.39
CA TYR A 10 -3.89 -20.84 -4.59
C TYR A 10 -3.30 -19.56 -5.21
N ILE A 11 -3.22 -18.51 -4.39
CA ILE A 11 -2.54 -17.25 -4.66
C ILE A 11 -1.20 -17.30 -3.94
N ILE A 12 -0.12 -17.41 -4.70
CA ILE A 12 1.25 -17.45 -4.18
C ILE A 12 1.88 -16.07 -4.38
N PRO A 13 2.45 -15.45 -3.33
CA PRO A 13 3.18 -14.19 -3.47
C PRO A 13 4.40 -14.36 -4.40
N ALA A 14 4.67 -13.37 -5.25
CA ALA A 14 5.84 -13.41 -6.16
C ALA A 14 7.17 -13.63 -5.40
N GLY A 15 7.31 -13.04 -4.21
CA GLY A 15 8.48 -13.26 -3.35
C GLY A 15 8.65 -14.72 -2.89
N GLU A 16 7.57 -15.48 -2.72
CA GLU A 16 7.67 -16.91 -2.38
C GLU A 16 8.12 -17.75 -3.58
N ILE A 17 7.66 -17.40 -4.78
CA ILE A 17 8.12 -18.03 -6.03
C ILE A 17 9.62 -17.77 -6.20
N GLY A 18 10.06 -16.52 -6.04
CA GLY A 18 11.47 -16.16 -6.10
C GLY A 18 12.33 -16.98 -5.11
N SER A 19 11.93 -17.02 -3.85
CA SER A 19 12.64 -17.83 -2.84
C SER A 19 12.69 -19.32 -3.20
N TYR A 20 11.58 -19.89 -3.69
CA TYR A 20 11.52 -21.29 -4.12
C TYR A 20 12.46 -21.57 -5.30
N THR A 21 12.50 -20.67 -6.30
CA THR A 21 13.38 -20.82 -7.46
C THR A 21 14.87 -20.75 -7.12
N VAL A 22 15.23 -19.94 -6.11
CA VAL A 22 16.63 -19.82 -5.67
C VAL A 22 17.04 -21.00 -4.78
N CYS A 23 16.22 -21.34 -3.79
CA CYS A 23 16.47 -22.49 -2.91
C CYS A 23 15.15 -23.04 -2.34
N PRO A 24 14.67 -24.19 -2.84
CA PRO A 24 13.43 -24.80 -2.37
C PRO A 24 13.43 -25.14 -0.87
N GLU A 25 14.58 -25.55 -0.34
CA GLU A 25 14.69 -25.97 1.06
C GLU A 25 14.64 -24.77 2.02
N SER A 26 15.30 -23.65 1.68
CA SER A 26 15.20 -22.44 2.49
C SER A 26 13.78 -21.86 2.45
N TRP A 27 13.10 -21.96 1.30
CA TRP A 27 11.69 -21.62 1.17
C TRP A 27 10.81 -22.51 2.05
N ARG A 28 11.02 -23.84 2.04
CA ARG A 28 10.26 -24.78 2.87
C ARG A 28 10.40 -24.45 4.37
N LEU A 29 11.63 -24.21 4.82
CA LEU A 29 11.92 -23.88 6.22
C LEU A 29 11.35 -22.51 6.64
N SER A 30 11.30 -21.52 5.74
CA SER A 30 10.83 -20.17 6.04
C SER A 30 9.32 -19.98 5.85
N SER A 31 8.74 -20.51 4.76
CA SER A 31 7.33 -20.34 4.39
C SER A 31 6.41 -21.44 4.93
N VAL A 32 6.87 -22.69 5.05
CA VAL A 32 6.04 -23.81 5.55
C VAL A 32 6.28 -24.03 7.04
N GLU A 33 7.55 -24.20 7.44
CA GLU A 33 7.90 -24.53 8.84
C GLU A 33 8.07 -23.30 9.75
N LYS A 34 8.17 -22.09 9.18
CA LYS A 34 8.36 -20.80 9.90
C LYS A 34 9.57 -20.75 10.83
N LYS A 35 10.58 -21.61 10.66
CA LYS A 35 11.74 -21.70 11.56
C LYS A 35 12.76 -20.57 11.38
N LEU A 36 12.79 -19.92 10.22
CA LEU A 36 13.79 -18.90 9.86
C LEU A 36 13.26 -17.44 9.88
N SER A 37 12.21 -17.16 10.67
CA SER A 37 11.44 -15.92 10.62
C SER A 37 12.10 -14.68 11.27
N SER A 38 13.41 -14.48 11.12
CA SER A 38 14.04 -13.19 11.44
C SER A 38 14.12 -12.35 10.17
N LYS A 39 13.23 -11.35 10.03
CA LYS A 39 13.36 -10.37 8.94
C LYS A 39 14.63 -9.57 9.15
N ALA A 40 15.51 -9.57 8.15
CA ALA A 40 16.74 -8.79 8.16
C ALA A 40 16.47 -7.30 8.44
N ALA A 41 17.42 -6.64 9.09
CA ALA A 41 17.31 -5.22 9.43
C ALA A 41 17.07 -4.34 8.18
N ALA A 42 17.73 -4.68 7.07
CA ALA A 42 17.53 -4.03 5.77
C ALA A 42 16.08 -4.13 5.27
N THR A 43 15.43 -5.29 5.40
CA THR A 43 14.02 -5.45 5.01
C THR A 43 13.10 -4.57 5.86
N LYS A 44 13.38 -4.43 7.16
CA LYS A 44 12.60 -3.54 8.04
C LYS A 44 12.77 -2.08 7.64
N ALA A 45 13.99 -1.67 7.30
CA ALA A 45 14.27 -0.32 6.80
C ALA A 45 13.54 -0.04 5.47
N GLY A 46 13.57 -0.98 4.53
CA GLY A 46 12.83 -0.86 3.26
C GLY A 46 11.32 -0.73 3.45
N VAL A 47 10.72 -1.52 4.35
CA VAL A 47 9.29 -1.39 4.67
C VAL A 47 8.96 -0.02 5.27
N LYS A 48 9.83 0.53 6.13
CA LYS A 48 9.65 1.88 6.68
C LYS A 48 9.70 2.95 5.58
N MET A 49 10.64 2.84 4.64
CA MET A 49 10.73 3.77 3.51
C MET A 49 9.49 3.73 2.62
N HIS A 50 8.98 2.54 2.28
CA HIS A 50 7.75 2.42 1.51
C HIS A 50 6.54 3.04 2.21
N LYS A 51 6.41 2.83 3.52
CA LYS A 51 5.35 3.46 4.31
C LYS A 51 5.44 4.99 4.31
N ASN A 52 6.64 5.53 4.46
CA ASN A 52 6.85 6.97 4.42
C ASN A 52 6.52 7.56 3.04
N TRP A 53 6.97 6.90 1.97
CA TRP A 53 6.66 7.34 0.60
C TRP A 53 5.16 7.34 0.31
N ALA A 54 4.45 6.28 0.72
CA ALA A 54 2.99 6.21 0.58
C ALA A 54 2.29 7.34 1.36
N LYS A 55 2.74 7.62 2.59
CA LYS A 55 2.20 8.71 3.41
C LYS A 55 2.35 10.07 2.75
N THR A 56 3.51 10.36 2.16
CA THR A 56 3.73 11.64 1.45
C THR A 56 2.79 11.79 0.25
N PHE A 57 2.52 10.70 -0.46
CA PHE A 57 1.58 10.72 -1.57
C PHE A 57 0.14 10.94 -1.10
N GLU A 58 -0.27 10.26 -0.03
CA GLU A 58 -1.59 10.44 0.60
C GLU A 58 -1.78 11.88 1.08
N GLU A 59 -0.79 12.46 1.76
CA GLU A 59 -0.83 13.85 2.23
C GLU A 59 -0.95 14.85 1.07
N ALA A 60 -0.23 14.62 -0.04
CA ALA A 60 -0.34 15.46 -1.22
C ALA A 60 -1.72 15.35 -1.89
N ALA A 61 -2.25 14.13 -2.02
CA ALA A 61 -3.58 13.89 -2.56
C ALA A 61 -4.66 14.56 -1.69
N ASP A 62 -4.55 14.42 -0.38
CA ASP A 62 -5.51 15.01 0.57
C ASP A 62 -5.50 16.55 0.52
N LEU A 63 -4.30 17.16 0.44
CA LEU A 63 -4.17 18.60 0.27
C LEU A 63 -4.85 19.09 -1.02
N THR A 64 -4.67 18.38 -2.13
CA THR A 64 -5.30 18.77 -3.41
C THR A 64 -6.82 18.63 -3.37
N LEU A 65 -7.34 17.62 -2.67
CA LEU A 65 -8.79 17.44 -2.48
C LEU A 65 -9.38 18.60 -1.67
N HIS A 66 -8.77 18.92 -0.52
CA HIS A 66 -9.22 20.01 0.35
C HIS A 66 -9.18 21.37 -0.36
N LEU A 67 -8.10 21.65 -1.10
CA LEU A 67 -7.99 22.88 -1.88
C LEU A 67 -9.10 22.99 -2.94
N ARG A 68 -9.39 21.89 -3.64
CA ARG A 68 -10.45 21.85 -4.65
C ARG A 68 -11.83 22.09 -4.03
N VAL A 69 -12.12 21.49 -2.87
CA VAL A 69 -13.37 21.72 -2.14
C VAL A 69 -13.50 23.19 -1.72
N LEU A 70 -12.42 23.78 -1.20
CA LEU A 70 -12.41 25.18 -0.77
C LEU A 70 -12.66 26.13 -1.95
N LEU A 71 -12.04 25.87 -3.11
CA LEU A 71 -12.29 26.64 -4.33
C LEU A 71 -13.75 26.56 -4.78
N TYR A 72 -14.37 25.38 -4.72
CA TYR A 72 -15.79 25.24 -5.06
C TYR A 72 -16.71 25.98 -4.08
N LEU A 73 -16.39 25.99 -2.79
CA LEU A 73 -17.15 26.75 -1.80
C LEU A 73 -17.06 28.26 -2.06
N VAL A 74 -15.86 28.77 -2.38
CA VAL A 74 -15.66 30.18 -2.73
C VAL A 74 -16.45 30.53 -4.00
N ALA A 75 -16.36 29.69 -5.05
CA ALA A 75 -17.11 29.91 -6.29
C ALA A 75 -18.63 29.91 -6.04
N ALA A 76 -19.14 28.97 -5.25
CA ALA A 76 -20.55 28.90 -4.88
C ALA A 76 -21.00 30.14 -4.09
N ALA A 77 -20.18 30.64 -3.16
CA ALA A 77 -20.47 31.85 -2.41
C ALA A 77 -20.54 33.10 -3.32
N ILE A 78 -19.61 33.24 -4.27
CA ILE A 78 -19.60 34.33 -5.25
C ILE A 78 -20.85 34.26 -6.14
N LEU A 79 -21.17 33.07 -6.67
CA LEU A 79 -22.36 32.87 -7.50
C LEU A 79 -23.65 33.15 -6.72
N GLY A 80 -23.73 32.70 -5.47
CA GLY A 80 -24.85 32.98 -4.59
C GLY A 80 -25.01 34.48 -4.32
N PHE A 81 -23.91 35.20 -4.10
CA PHE A 81 -23.93 36.65 -3.91
C PHE A 81 -24.47 37.39 -5.14
N ILE A 82 -24.00 37.03 -6.34
CA ILE A 82 -24.48 37.60 -7.62
C ILE A 82 -25.96 37.28 -7.90
N PHE A 83 -26.47 36.16 -7.40
CA PHE A 83 -27.87 35.79 -7.60
C PHE A 83 -28.83 36.48 -6.61
N ILE A 84 -28.32 36.87 -5.45
CA ILE A 84 -29.10 37.50 -4.37
C ILE A 84 -29.13 39.03 -4.52
N PHE A 85 -28.05 39.64 -5.02
CA PHE A 85 -27.92 41.07 -5.29
C PHE A 85 -27.98 41.37 -6.78
#